data_AF-A0ABD6VIC9-F1
#
_entry.id   AF-A0ABD6VIC9-F1
#
_cell.length_a   1.000
_cell.length_b   1.000
_cell.length_c   1.000
_cell.angle_alpha   90.00
_cell.angle_beta   90.00
_cell.angle_gamma   90.00
#
_symmetry.space_group_name_H-M   'P 1'
#
loop_
_entity.id
_entity.type
_entity.pdbx_description
1 polymer ?
#
loop_
_entity_poly.entity_id
_entity_poly.type
_entity_poly.pdbx_seq_one_letter_code
_entity_poly.pdbx_strand_id
1 'polypeptide(L)'
;MEVLEGIKDRVVVEVAESLAGRSDEEILQFFRSTATFARKYAVSYELEGPMHLVLDNSIIQSFKHRLTDANRDLQALSYTVFTRFVTGWSDRETYLAVTPAALYEHMGRRGNITAEEALCALEELQVFFVGTGLRMTWVGFKSIEDLVESLVAIRADDLYLTKYFKQVKERSWRTDLKAPFGVKIPLGIAYREIPDDLPLKYFSPGYVKFVLASRVERSIIRESQHNPEAMPIGSGPMSDALADLNEFNKKGALSGLGDIDMLQVCDGSRQYQERAGYVLVGQTLDAKLAEVLQHRHSYFESMGVEFGSPNAEQQTRDMVNFMFSKPFSEHQKRGEWIQPMLKDFVDTIASGCKVAISNANHS
;
A
#
# COMPACT_ATOMS: atom_id res chain seq x y z
N MET A 1 -24.66 5.76 21.77
CA MET A 1 -25.63 6.25 20.77
C MET A 1 -25.63 7.77 20.70
N GLU A 2 -25.98 8.51 21.76
CA GLU A 2 -25.98 10.00 21.74
C GLU A 2 -24.63 10.64 21.37
N VAL A 3 -23.52 10.07 21.87
CA VAL A 3 -22.17 10.55 21.52
C VAL A 3 -21.85 10.38 20.03
N LEU A 4 -22.31 9.27 19.41
CA LEU A 4 -22.05 9.00 18.00
C LEU A 4 -22.91 9.91 17.10
N GLU A 5 -24.16 10.17 17.47
CA GLU A 5 -25.00 11.14 16.76
C GLU A 5 -24.41 12.55 16.79
N GLY A 6 -23.90 13.01 17.94
CA GLY A 6 -23.18 14.29 18.00
C GLY A 6 -21.86 14.31 17.22
N ILE A 7 -21.22 13.17 16.96
CA ILE A 7 -20.06 13.08 16.06
C ILE A 7 -20.52 13.19 14.60
N LYS A 8 -21.59 12.49 14.21
CA LYS A 8 -22.15 12.52 12.86
C LYS A 8 -22.51 13.92 12.43
N ASP A 9 -23.27 14.65 13.25
CA ASP A 9 -23.69 16.01 12.95
C ASP A 9 -22.49 16.94 12.70
N ARG A 10 -21.45 16.82 13.54
CA ARG A 10 -20.20 17.58 13.37
C ARG A 10 -19.49 17.24 12.07
N VAL A 11 -19.39 15.96 11.71
CA VAL A 11 -18.76 15.53 10.45
C VAL A 11 -19.57 15.99 9.23
N VAL A 12 -20.90 15.95 9.29
CA VAL A 12 -21.77 16.45 8.20
C VAL A 12 -21.51 17.94 7.96
N VAL A 13 -21.47 18.74 9.02
CA VAL A 13 -21.17 20.18 8.96
C VAL A 13 -19.74 20.42 8.45
N GLU A 14 -18.73 19.76 9.03
CA GLU A 14 -17.32 19.86 8.61
C GLU A 14 -17.16 19.57 7.10
N VAL A 15 -17.78 18.49 6.61
CA VAL A 15 -17.75 18.12 5.19
C VAL A 15 -18.46 19.16 4.33
N ALA A 16 -19.65 19.61 4.72
CA ALA A 16 -20.42 20.58 3.94
C ALA A 16 -19.69 21.93 3.80
N GLU A 17 -19.11 22.42 4.89
CA GLU A 17 -18.35 23.67 4.91
C GLU A 17 -17.03 23.55 4.11
N SER A 18 -16.30 22.44 4.28
CA SER A 18 -15.01 22.24 3.60
C SER A 18 -15.14 22.06 2.08
N LEU A 19 -16.32 21.65 1.62
CA LEU A 19 -16.64 21.47 0.20
C LEU A 19 -17.43 22.65 -0.40
N ALA A 20 -17.69 23.71 0.36
CA ALA A 20 -18.40 24.87 -0.14
C ALA A 20 -17.68 25.48 -1.35
N GLY A 21 -18.43 25.68 -2.45
CA GLY A 21 -17.90 26.23 -3.70
C GLY A 21 -17.09 25.25 -4.58
N ARG A 22 -16.98 23.97 -4.18
CA ARG A 22 -16.42 22.91 -5.03
C ARG A 22 -17.44 22.42 -6.06
N SER A 23 -16.96 21.94 -7.19
CA SER A 23 -17.79 21.35 -8.24
C SER A 23 -18.30 19.95 -7.85
N ASP A 24 -19.39 19.50 -8.48
CA ASP A 24 -19.95 18.16 -8.28
C ASP A 24 -18.92 17.03 -8.51
N GLU A 25 -18.03 17.19 -9.49
CA GLU A 25 -16.98 16.22 -9.79
C GLU A 25 -15.92 16.17 -8.67
N GLU A 26 -15.51 17.32 -8.13
CA GLU A 26 -14.60 17.38 -6.99
C GLU A 26 -15.24 16.77 -5.73
N ILE A 27 -16.52 17.03 -5.49
CA ILE A 27 -17.27 16.45 -4.37
C ILE A 27 -17.35 14.92 -4.52
N LEU A 28 -17.60 14.42 -5.73
CA LEU A 28 -17.62 12.98 -6.02
C LEU A 28 -16.23 12.34 -5.83
N GLN A 29 -15.17 13.02 -6.29
CA GLN A 29 -13.78 12.58 -6.11
C GLN A 29 -13.40 12.51 -4.62
N PHE A 30 -13.79 13.53 -3.85
CA PHE A 30 -13.61 13.56 -2.40
C PHE A 30 -14.31 12.37 -1.72
N PHE A 31 -15.59 12.15 -2.04
CA PHE A 31 -16.37 11.06 -1.47
C PHE A 31 -15.74 9.70 -1.75
N ARG A 32 -15.38 9.44 -3.02
CA ARG A 32 -14.75 8.18 -3.45
C ARG A 32 -13.42 7.94 -2.74
N SER A 33 -12.59 8.98 -2.65
CA SER A 33 -11.27 8.89 -2.00
C SER A 33 -11.40 8.59 -0.51
N THR A 34 -12.26 9.35 0.19
CA THR A 34 -12.53 9.19 1.62
C THR A 34 -13.07 7.79 1.95
N ALA A 35 -14.07 7.32 1.18
CA ALA A 35 -14.63 6.00 1.35
C ALA A 35 -13.61 4.88 1.06
N THR A 36 -12.69 5.10 0.12
CA THR A 36 -11.64 4.13 -0.21
C THR A 36 -10.65 3.97 0.95
N PHE A 37 -10.21 5.07 1.56
CA PHE A 37 -9.36 5.00 2.76
C PHE A 37 -10.07 4.28 3.92
N ALA A 38 -11.33 4.62 4.19
CA ALA A 38 -12.12 3.96 5.23
C ALA A 38 -12.30 2.46 4.99
N ARG A 39 -12.54 2.04 3.74
CA ARG A 39 -12.62 0.62 3.36
C ARG A 39 -11.30 -0.10 3.59
N LYS A 40 -10.16 0.45 3.14
CA LYS A 40 -8.84 -0.18 3.36
C LYS A 40 -8.53 -0.37 4.84
N TYR A 41 -8.84 0.65 5.65
CA TYR A 41 -8.72 0.58 7.10
C TYR A 41 -9.62 -0.52 7.69
N ALA A 42 -10.88 -0.58 7.26
CA ALA A 42 -11.83 -1.60 7.71
C ALA A 42 -11.43 -3.03 7.33
N VAL A 43 -10.86 -3.26 6.14
CA VAL A 43 -10.32 -4.59 5.76
C VAL A 43 -9.16 -4.98 6.69
N SER A 44 -8.39 -4.01 7.17
CA SER A 44 -7.27 -4.27 8.10
C SER A 44 -7.70 -4.68 9.51
N TYR A 45 -8.99 -4.56 9.85
CA TYR A 45 -9.51 -5.05 11.14
C TYR A 45 -9.35 -6.55 11.34
N GLU A 46 -9.20 -7.29 10.24
CA GLU A 46 -8.93 -8.72 10.26
C GLU A 46 -7.68 -9.06 11.10
N LEU A 47 -6.72 -8.14 11.21
CA LEU A 47 -5.51 -8.30 12.03
C LEU A 47 -5.68 -7.76 13.46
N GLU A 48 -4.84 -8.25 14.38
CA GLU A 48 -4.90 -7.86 15.79
C GLU A 48 -3.87 -6.78 16.10
N GLY A 49 -4.28 -5.84 16.95
CA GLY A 49 -3.41 -4.85 17.56
C GLY A 49 -3.79 -3.42 17.18
N PRO A 50 -3.04 -2.43 17.67
CA PRO A 50 -3.11 -1.06 17.21
C PRO A 50 -2.81 -0.95 15.72
N MET A 51 -3.40 0.03 15.04
CA MET A 51 -3.21 0.27 13.61
C MET A 51 -2.24 1.41 13.36
N HIS A 52 -1.24 1.16 12.54
CA HIS A 52 -0.22 2.10 12.12
C HIS A 52 -0.44 2.39 10.63
N LEU A 53 -1.00 3.55 10.33
CA LEU A 53 -1.31 4.00 8.98
C LEU A 53 -0.02 4.46 8.29
N VAL A 54 0.63 3.56 7.56
CA VAL A 54 1.89 3.84 6.87
C VAL A 54 1.63 4.79 5.72
N LEU A 55 2.20 5.99 5.83
CA LEU A 55 1.97 7.08 4.89
C LEU A 55 2.87 6.94 3.67
N ASP A 56 2.25 6.81 2.50
CA ASP A 56 2.90 7.01 1.22
C ASP A 56 3.30 8.47 1.02
N ASN A 57 4.38 8.68 0.28
CA ASN A 57 4.83 9.99 -0.15
C ASN A 57 3.73 10.72 -0.95
N SER A 58 2.86 10.02 -1.70
CA SER A 58 1.73 10.66 -2.38
C SER A 58 0.82 11.46 -1.43
N ILE A 59 0.57 10.95 -0.22
CA ILE A 59 -0.23 11.62 0.83
C ILE A 59 0.57 12.77 1.46
N ILE A 60 1.84 12.53 1.78
CA ILE A 60 2.74 13.56 2.33
C ILE A 60 2.79 14.77 1.40
N GLN A 61 2.98 14.57 0.10
CA GLN A 61 2.99 15.64 -0.89
C GLN A 61 1.65 16.38 -0.98
N SER A 62 0.51 15.68 -0.78
CA SER A 62 -0.80 16.33 -0.77
C SER A 62 -0.95 17.29 0.40
N PHE A 63 -0.52 16.91 1.60
CA PHE A 63 -0.52 17.83 2.74
C PHE A 63 0.49 18.98 2.59
N LYS A 64 1.68 18.69 2.07
CA LYS A 64 2.73 19.69 1.83
C LYS A 64 2.30 20.80 0.87
N HIS A 65 1.58 20.44 -0.19
CA HIS A 65 1.24 21.35 -1.29
C HIS A 65 -0.22 21.82 -1.32
N ARG A 66 -1.04 21.44 -0.32
CA ARG A 66 -2.48 21.78 -0.28
C ARG A 66 -2.80 23.26 -0.44
N LEU A 67 -1.97 24.14 0.12
CA LEU A 67 -2.22 25.59 0.07
C LEU A 67 -2.01 26.19 -1.33
N THR A 68 -1.34 25.46 -2.22
CA THR A 68 -0.93 25.94 -3.54
C THR A 68 -1.51 25.14 -4.71
N ASP A 69 -2.12 23.99 -4.43
CA ASP A 69 -2.68 23.08 -5.43
C ASP A 69 -4.05 22.57 -4.97
N ALA A 70 -5.11 22.96 -5.69
CA ALA A 70 -6.49 22.67 -5.34
C ALA A 70 -6.83 21.17 -5.34
N ASN A 71 -6.17 20.37 -6.18
CA ASN A 71 -6.38 18.92 -6.22
C ASN A 71 -5.64 18.26 -5.05
N ARG A 72 -4.43 18.73 -4.70
CA ARG A 72 -3.73 18.28 -3.48
C ARG A 72 -4.49 18.64 -2.21
N ASP A 73 -5.14 19.80 -2.18
CA ASP A 73 -6.03 20.20 -1.10
C ASP A 73 -7.21 19.24 -0.94
N LEU A 74 -7.91 18.92 -2.04
CA LEU A 74 -9.02 17.96 -2.03
C LEU A 74 -8.58 16.57 -1.53
N GLN A 75 -7.39 16.12 -1.93
CA GLN A 75 -6.81 14.85 -1.47
C GLN A 75 -6.47 14.88 0.02
N ALA A 76 -5.85 15.95 0.52
CA ALA A 76 -5.53 16.13 1.94
C ALA A 76 -6.81 16.22 2.78
N LEU A 77 -7.84 16.90 2.27
CA LEU A 77 -9.16 16.97 2.89
C LEU A 77 -9.81 15.58 2.97
N SER A 78 -9.78 14.81 1.88
CA SER A 78 -10.31 13.43 1.84
C SER A 78 -9.65 12.55 2.90
N TYR A 79 -8.33 12.65 3.04
CA TYR A 79 -7.59 11.89 4.05
C TYR A 79 -7.93 12.38 5.47
N THR A 80 -8.03 13.70 5.67
CA THR A 80 -8.39 14.29 6.98
C THR A 80 -9.79 13.84 7.41
N VAL A 81 -10.79 13.87 6.53
CA VAL A 81 -12.14 13.39 6.86
C VAL A 81 -12.15 11.88 7.10
N PHE A 82 -11.36 11.10 6.35
CA PHE A 82 -11.15 9.69 6.68
C PHE A 82 -10.63 9.50 8.12
N THR A 83 -9.72 10.33 8.60
CA THR A 83 -9.25 10.18 10.00
C THR A 83 -10.34 10.42 11.04
N ARG A 84 -11.46 11.07 10.69
CA ARG A 84 -12.65 11.15 11.57
C ARG A 84 -13.33 9.80 11.76
N PHE A 85 -13.34 8.93 10.73
CA PHE A 85 -13.77 7.54 10.87
C PHE A 85 -12.92 6.82 11.92
N VAL A 86 -11.60 6.98 11.81
CA VAL A 86 -10.63 6.37 12.73
C VAL A 86 -10.82 6.87 14.18
N THR A 87 -11.10 8.16 14.38
CA THR A 87 -11.23 8.71 15.75
C THR A 87 -12.64 8.60 16.33
N GLY A 88 -13.67 8.46 15.48
CA GLY A 88 -15.08 8.55 15.89
C GLY A 88 -15.87 7.24 15.81
N TRP A 89 -15.49 6.33 14.91
CA TRP A 89 -16.22 5.08 14.63
C TRP A 89 -15.42 3.83 14.95
N SER A 90 -14.10 3.91 14.89
CA SER A 90 -13.18 2.81 15.17
C SER A 90 -12.89 2.71 16.67
N ASP A 91 -12.78 1.48 17.18
CA ASP A 91 -12.36 1.17 18.55
C ASP A 91 -10.85 0.87 18.66
N ARG A 92 -10.13 0.88 17.53
CA ARG A 92 -8.70 0.59 17.46
C ARG A 92 -7.87 1.82 17.75
N GLU A 93 -6.92 1.68 18.67
CA GLU A 93 -5.84 2.65 18.81
C GLU A 93 -5.10 2.77 17.46
N THR A 94 -5.01 3.99 16.94
CA THR A 94 -4.49 4.24 15.60
C THR A 94 -3.49 5.39 15.59
N TYR A 95 -2.44 5.21 14.81
CA TYR A 95 -1.33 6.15 14.63
C TYR A 95 -1.08 6.38 13.15
N LEU A 96 -0.60 7.58 12.81
CA LEU A 96 0.04 7.82 11.52
C LEU A 96 1.48 7.33 11.60
N ALA A 97 1.91 6.54 10.63
CA ALA A 97 3.25 5.95 10.62
C ALA A 97 4.06 6.44 9.42
N VAL A 98 5.33 6.79 9.66
CA VAL A 98 6.27 7.17 8.60
C VAL A 98 7.48 6.23 8.63
N THR A 99 7.89 5.79 7.45
CA THR A 99 9.08 4.96 7.25
C THR A 99 10.29 5.81 6.81
N PRO A 100 11.52 5.30 7.00
CA PRO A 100 12.73 5.93 6.47
C PRO A 100 12.65 6.20 4.96
N ALA A 101 12.05 5.31 4.17
CA ALA A 101 11.94 5.49 2.72
C ALA A 101 10.99 6.64 2.35
N ALA A 102 9.82 6.74 3.00
CA ALA A 102 8.91 7.87 2.80
C ALA A 102 9.56 9.20 3.17
N LEU A 103 10.32 9.23 4.27
CA LEU A 103 11.07 10.41 4.69
C LEU A 103 12.19 10.76 3.70
N TYR A 104 12.95 9.78 3.22
CA TYR A 104 13.98 9.97 2.20
C TYR A 104 13.43 10.62 0.92
N GLU A 105 12.25 10.18 0.47
CA GLU A 105 11.58 10.78 -0.68
C GLU A 105 11.08 12.20 -0.40
N HIS A 106 10.46 12.44 0.76
CA HIS A 106 10.01 13.77 1.19
C HIS A 106 11.16 14.78 1.24
N MET A 107 12.32 14.34 1.73
CA MET A 107 13.57 15.12 1.79
C MET A 107 14.25 15.30 0.42
N GLY A 108 13.63 14.81 -0.66
CA GLY A 108 14.07 15.05 -2.03
C GLY A 108 15.14 14.08 -2.53
N ARG A 109 15.31 12.91 -1.91
CA ARG A 109 16.25 11.85 -2.33
C ARG A 109 17.70 12.30 -2.41
N ARG A 110 18.07 13.21 -1.51
CA ARG A 110 19.43 13.74 -1.39
C ARG A 110 20.26 12.87 -0.45
N GLY A 111 21.55 13.13 -0.38
CA GLY A 111 22.47 12.38 0.47
C GLY A 111 23.19 13.28 1.42
N ASN A 112 24.01 12.66 2.27
CA ASN A 112 24.68 13.35 3.37
C ASN A 112 23.65 14.06 4.27
N ILE A 113 22.50 13.41 4.50
CA ILE A 113 21.46 13.92 5.39
C ILE A 113 22.00 13.87 6.83
N THR A 114 21.94 15.00 7.53
CA THR A 114 22.38 15.07 8.93
C THR A 114 21.25 14.72 9.90
N ALA A 115 21.60 14.48 11.17
CA ALA A 115 20.62 14.24 12.23
C ALA A 115 19.65 15.41 12.40
N GLU A 116 20.16 16.65 12.32
CA GLU A 116 19.34 17.87 12.41
C GLU A 116 18.36 17.97 11.24
N GLU A 117 18.82 17.69 10.02
CA GLU A 117 17.96 17.71 8.83
C GLU A 117 16.86 16.64 8.90
N ALA A 118 17.20 15.45 9.40
CA ALA A 118 16.24 14.37 9.61
C ALA A 118 15.21 14.76 10.68
N LEU A 119 15.63 15.35 11.79
CA LEU A 119 14.75 15.81 12.86
C LEU A 119 13.79 16.90 12.36
N CYS A 120 14.30 17.92 11.66
CA CYS A 120 13.46 18.97 11.08
C CYS A 120 12.42 18.42 10.10
N ALA A 121 12.78 17.40 9.31
CA ALA A 121 11.83 16.76 8.40
C ALA A 121 10.72 16.01 9.17
N LEU A 122 11.04 15.35 10.29
CA LEU A 122 10.02 14.71 11.14
C LEU A 122 9.08 15.73 11.79
N GLU A 123 9.62 16.83 12.30
CA GLU A 123 8.85 17.94 12.87
C GLU A 123 7.92 18.58 11.83
N GLU A 124 8.41 18.77 10.59
CA GLU A 124 7.61 19.27 9.48
C GLU A 124 6.41 18.35 9.18
N LEU A 125 6.63 17.03 9.15
CA LEU A 125 5.53 16.07 8.95
C LEU A 125 4.50 16.15 10.09
N GLN A 126 4.91 16.33 11.34
CA GLN A 126 3.97 16.51 12.46
C GLN A 126 3.08 17.74 12.26
N VAL A 127 3.65 18.85 11.77
CA VAL A 127 2.88 20.06 11.47
C VAL A 127 1.88 19.84 10.33
N PHE A 128 2.28 19.11 9.28
CA PHE A 128 1.38 18.80 8.16
C PHE A 128 0.14 18.03 8.61
N PHE A 129 0.32 17.02 9.46
CA PHE A 129 -0.73 16.08 9.83
C PHE A 129 -1.49 16.45 11.11
N VAL A 130 -1.21 17.61 11.73
CA VAL A 130 -1.88 18.05 12.98
C VAL A 130 -3.42 18.02 12.88
N GLY A 131 -3.98 18.37 11.72
CA GLY A 131 -5.43 18.42 11.49
C GLY A 131 -6.13 17.06 11.46
N THR A 132 -5.37 15.97 11.38
CA THR A 132 -5.93 14.60 11.40
C THR A 132 -6.41 14.17 12.79
N GLY A 133 -5.89 14.78 13.85
CA GLY A 133 -6.17 14.35 15.23
C GLY A 133 -5.54 13.00 15.61
N LEU A 134 -4.66 12.45 14.77
CA LEU A 134 -3.93 11.21 15.03
C LEU A 134 -2.48 11.52 15.47
N ARG A 135 -1.97 10.71 16.41
CA ARG A 135 -0.56 10.78 16.81
C ARG A 135 0.32 10.21 15.70
N MET A 136 1.48 10.83 15.47
CA MET A 136 2.49 10.28 14.58
C MET A 136 3.41 9.32 15.34
N THR A 137 3.80 8.25 14.68
CA THR A 137 4.76 7.24 15.11
C THR A 137 5.71 6.91 13.96
N TRP A 138 6.78 6.20 14.28
CA TRP A 138 7.86 5.90 13.37
C TRP A 138 8.02 4.39 13.22
N VAL A 139 8.26 3.92 12.01
CA VAL A 139 8.40 2.49 11.71
C VAL A 139 9.76 2.25 11.07
N GLY A 140 10.55 1.33 11.63
CA GLY A 140 11.84 0.92 11.06
C GLY A 140 13.08 1.57 11.66
N PHE A 141 12.95 2.47 12.65
CA PHE A 141 14.08 3.06 13.38
C PHE A 141 13.71 3.38 14.83
N LYS A 142 14.70 3.45 15.74
CA LYS A 142 14.48 3.69 17.18
C LYS A 142 15.10 4.99 17.69
N SER A 143 16.02 5.58 16.94
CA SER A 143 16.62 6.87 17.23
C SER A 143 16.87 7.68 15.95
N ILE A 144 17.28 8.95 16.09
CA ILE A 144 17.65 9.77 14.93
C ILE A 144 18.92 9.25 14.26
N GLU A 145 19.85 8.68 15.03
CA GLU A 145 21.06 8.04 14.51
C GLU A 145 20.71 6.82 13.65
N ASP A 146 19.84 5.93 14.15
CA ASP A 146 19.32 4.78 13.39
C ASP A 146 18.63 5.21 12.09
N LEU A 147 17.90 6.33 12.15
CA LEU A 147 17.24 6.91 10.98
C LEU A 147 18.27 7.38 9.94
N VAL A 148 19.30 8.14 10.37
CA VAL A 148 20.36 8.60 9.46
C VAL A 148 21.08 7.43 8.81
N GLU A 149 21.38 6.36 9.57
CA GLU A 149 21.95 5.12 9.02
C GLU A 149 21.03 4.48 7.98
N SER A 150 19.73 4.42 8.26
CA SER A 150 18.72 3.91 7.34
C SER A 150 18.64 4.74 6.06
N LEU A 151 18.69 6.08 6.16
CA LEU A 151 18.68 6.99 5.01
C LEU A 151 19.93 6.80 4.13
N VAL A 152 21.09 6.55 4.74
CA VAL A 152 22.33 6.23 4.01
C VAL A 152 22.21 4.90 3.28
N ALA A 153 21.62 3.88 3.93
CA ALA A 153 21.35 2.58 3.32
C ALA A 153 20.37 2.68 2.14
N ILE A 154 19.25 3.40 2.32
CA ILE A 154 18.26 3.65 1.27
C ILE A 154 18.88 4.35 0.07
N ARG A 155 19.72 5.36 0.29
CA ARG A 155 20.42 6.06 -0.79
C ARG A 155 21.35 5.12 -1.56
N ALA A 156 22.09 4.26 -0.86
CA ALA A 156 22.96 3.29 -1.52
C ALA A 156 22.15 2.35 -2.42
N ASP A 157 21.01 1.87 -1.92
CA ASP A 157 20.09 1.03 -2.67
C ASP A 157 19.44 1.78 -3.84
N ASP A 158 19.00 3.02 -3.66
CA ASP A 158 18.44 3.87 -4.73
C ASP A 158 19.41 3.97 -5.93
N LEU A 159 20.67 4.26 -5.66
CA LEU A 159 21.71 4.36 -6.69
C LEU A 159 21.94 3.01 -7.40
N TYR A 160 22.01 1.91 -6.63
CA TYR A 160 22.19 0.57 -7.18
C TYR A 160 20.97 0.15 -8.02
N LEU A 161 19.77 0.24 -7.45
CA LEU A 161 18.51 -0.15 -8.08
C LEU A 161 18.22 0.69 -9.32
N THR A 162 18.48 2.00 -9.29
CA THR A 162 18.35 2.85 -10.49
C THR A 162 19.20 2.32 -11.64
N LYS A 163 20.46 1.95 -11.38
CA LYS A 163 21.35 1.35 -12.40
C LYS A 163 20.86 -0.03 -12.84
N TYR A 164 20.46 -0.87 -11.89
CA TYR A 164 20.06 -2.25 -12.16
C TYR A 164 18.74 -2.34 -12.93
N PHE A 165 17.70 -1.58 -12.53
CA PHE A 165 16.44 -1.47 -13.27
C PHE A 165 16.67 -0.95 -14.69
N LYS A 166 17.65 -0.05 -14.90
CA LYS A 166 17.97 0.47 -16.22
C LYS A 166 18.56 -0.63 -17.10
N GLN A 167 19.50 -1.41 -16.57
CA GLN A 167 20.06 -2.58 -17.27
C GLN A 167 18.98 -3.61 -17.63
N VAL A 168 18.08 -3.91 -16.69
CA VAL A 168 16.93 -4.81 -16.93
C VAL A 168 16.02 -4.26 -18.03
N LYS A 169 15.75 -2.95 -18.04
CA LYS A 169 14.91 -2.30 -19.06
C LYS A 169 15.55 -2.28 -20.46
N GLU A 170 16.87 -2.12 -20.53
CA GLU A 170 17.61 -2.03 -21.80
C GLU A 170 17.94 -3.40 -22.41
N ARG A 171 17.88 -4.48 -21.61
CA ARG A 171 18.03 -5.86 -22.07
C ARG A 171 16.82 -6.28 -22.92
N SER A 172 17.06 -6.99 -24.03
CA SER A 172 15.98 -7.70 -24.74
C SER A 172 15.57 -8.95 -23.98
N TRP A 173 14.27 -9.13 -23.84
CA TRP A 173 13.64 -10.25 -23.16
C TRP A 173 12.99 -11.27 -24.09
N ARG A 174 13.13 -11.06 -25.41
CA ARG A 174 12.70 -12.03 -26.43
C ARG A 174 13.29 -13.41 -26.14
N THR A 175 12.41 -14.35 -25.84
CA THR A 175 12.78 -15.72 -25.44
C THR A 175 11.89 -16.72 -26.15
N ASP A 176 12.42 -17.89 -26.51
CA ASP A 176 11.59 -18.99 -27.00
C ASP A 176 10.85 -19.66 -25.83
N LEU A 177 9.53 -19.49 -25.83
CA LEU A 177 8.62 -20.02 -24.81
C LEU A 177 8.18 -21.47 -25.06
N LYS A 178 8.62 -22.11 -26.15
CA LYS A 178 8.32 -23.52 -26.39
C LYS A 178 8.91 -24.42 -25.31
N ALA A 179 8.11 -25.36 -24.82
CA ALA A 179 8.54 -26.44 -23.92
C ALA A 179 8.06 -27.80 -24.45
N PRO A 180 8.72 -28.93 -24.09
CA PRO A 180 8.29 -30.27 -24.52
C PRO A 180 6.84 -30.61 -24.16
N PHE A 181 6.35 -30.06 -23.04
CA PHE A 181 4.95 -30.14 -22.62
C PHE A 181 4.48 -28.73 -22.25
N GLY A 182 3.67 -28.10 -23.11
CA GLY A 182 3.10 -26.77 -22.88
C GLY A 182 4.06 -25.61 -23.19
N VAL A 183 3.92 -24.53 -22.43
CA VAL A 183 4.63 -23.26 -22.64
C VAL A 183 5.46 -22.93 -21.38
N LYS A 184 6.69 -22.43 -21.56
CA LYS A 184 7.49 -21.93 -20.44
C LYS A 184 6.78 -20.73 -19.81
N ILE A 185 6.61 -20.77 -18.48
CA ILE A 185 5.97 -19.68 -17.74
C ILE A 185 6.90 -18.45 -17.72
N PRO A 186 6.50 -17.30 -18.30
CA PRO A 186 7.33 -16.10 -18.37
C PRO A 186 7.80 -15.61 -16.99
N LEU A 187 6.96 -15.66 -15.95
CA LEU A 187 7.36 -15.29 -14.60
C LEU A 187 8.46 -16.21 -14.04
N GLY A 188 8.39 -17.52 -14.30
CA GLY A 188 9.42 -18.47 -13.88
C GLY A 188 10.75 -18.28 -14.62
N ILE A 189 10.73 -17.72 -15.83
CA ILE A 189 11.96 -17.27 -16.51
C ILE A 189 12.49 -16.02 -15.82
N ALA A 190 11.64 -15.01 -15.63
CA ALA A 190 11.98 -13.75 -14.97
C ALA A 190 12.61 -13.96 -13.57
N TYR A 191 12.00 -14.82 -12.75
CA TYR A 191 12.50 -15.17 -11.42
C TYR A 191 13.88 -15.85 -11.43
N ARG A 192 14.23 -16.59 -12.48
CA ARG A 192 15.56 -17.21 -12.59
C ARG A 192 16.63 -16.23 -13.05
N GLU A 193 16.24 -15.22 -13.81
CA GLU A 193 17.16 -14.22 -14.38
C GLU A 193 17.55 -13.12 -13.38
N ILE A 194 16.69 -12.85 -12.39
CA ILE A 194 17.00 -11.89 -11.32
C ILE A 194 17.70 -12.64 -10.16
N PRO A 195 18.91 -12.25 -9.72
CA PRO A 195 19.61 -12.87 -8.59
C PRO A 195 18.79 -12.82 -7.29
N ASP A 196 18.92 -13.85 -6.46
CA ASP A 196 18.31 -13.87 -5.12
C ASP A 196 19.06 -12.98 -4.11
N ASP A 197 20.36 -12.77 -4.34
CA ASP A 197 21.31 -12.12 -3.43
C ASP A 197 21.69 -10.70 -3.89
N LEU A 198 20.69 -9.89 -4.24
CA LEU A 198 20.93 -8.48 -4.57
C LEU A 198 21.64 -7.78 -3.39
N PRO A 199 22.72 -7.02 -3.63
CA PRO A 199 23.55 -6.40 -2.58
C PRO A 199 22.90 -5.13 -2.01
N LEU A 200 21.70 -5.30 -1.46
CA LEU A 200 20.88 -4.24 -0.88
C LEU A 200 21.14 -4.11 0.62
N LYS A 201 21.04 -2.89 1.14
CA LYS A 201 21.31 -2.55 2.54
C LYS A 201 20.06 -2.29 3.35
N TYR A 202 19.00 -1.78 2.72
CA TYR A 202 17.73 -1.45 3.37
C TYR A 202 16.58 -2.27 2.79
N PHE A 203 16.46 -2.31 1.46
CA PHE A 203 15.35 -3.02 0.83
C PHE A 203 15.58 -4.53 0.85
N SER A 204 14.52 -5.29 1.12
CA SER A 204 14.58 -6.74 1.04
C SER A 204 14.79 -7.21 -0.40
N PRO A 205 15.84 -8.02 -0.69
CA PRO A 205 16.09 -8.58 -2.02
C PRO A 205 14.89 -9.34 -2.58
N GLY A 206 14.13 -10.04 -1.72
CA GLY A 206 12.95 -10.80 -2.15
C GLY A 206 11.84 -9.93 -2.72
N TYR A 207 11.51 -8.82 -2.06
CA TYR A 207 10.48 -7.88 -2.55
C TYR A 207 10.93 -7.14 -3.81
N VAL A 208 12.20 -6.72 -3.87
CA VAL A 208 12.77 -6.11 -5.08
C VAL A 208 12.75 -7.09 -6.25
N LYS A 209 13.16 -8.34 -6.02
CA LYS A 209 13.14 -9.40 -7.03
C LYS A 209 11.74 -9.67 -7.53
N PHE A 210 10.74 -9.68 -6.65
CA PHE A 210 9.34 -9.90 -7.03
C PHE A 210 8.84 -8.84 -8.01
N VAL A 211 9.06 -7.55 -7.68
CA VAL A 211 8.68 -6.43 -8.52
C VAL A 211 9.41 -6.46 -9.88
N LEU A 212 10.72 -6.72 -9.86
CA LEU A 212 11.51 -6.84 -11.07
C LEU A 212 11.08 -8.02 -11.95
N ALA A 213 10.78 -9.16 -11.35
CA ALA A 213 10.35 -10.35 -12.07
C ALA A 213 9.01 -10.11 -12.79
N SER A 214 8.05 -9.45 -12.14
CA SER A 214 6.79 -9.03 -12.78
C SER A 214 7.02 -8.09 -13.97
N ARG A 215 7.95 -7.15 -13.85
CA ARG A 215 8.31 -6.26 -14.96
C ARG A 215 8.93 -7.02 -16.13
N VAL A 216 9.86 -7.92 -15.85
CA VAL A 216 10.51 -8.75 -16.85
C VAL A 216 9.52 -9.69 -17.52
N GLU A 217 8.60 -10.28 -16.75
CA GLU A 217 7.50 -11.10 -17.27
C GLU A 217 6.73 -10.35 -18.36
N ARG A 218 6.30 -9.12 -18.06
CA ARG A 218 5.58 -8.27 -19.01
C ARG A 218 6.41 -7.98 -20.28
N SER A 219 7.71 -7.74 -20.15
CA SER A 219 8.59 -7.56 -21.30
C SER A 219 8.71 -8.84 -22.14
N ILE A 220 8.89 -10.01 -21.50
CA ILE A 220 8.92 -11.31 -22.19
C ILE A 220 7.62 -11.51 -22.99
N ILE A 221 6.47 -11.27 -22.36
CA ILE A 221 5.15 -11.42 -23.02
C ILE A 221 5.07 -10.50 -24.23
N ARG A 222 5.36 -9.20 -24.08
CA ARG A 222 5.30 -8.21 -25.18
C ARG A 222 6.26 -8.54 -26.32
N GLU A 223 7.51 -8.89 -26.03
CA GLU A 223 8.53 -9.18 -27.05
C GLU A 223 8.33 -10.54 -27.73
N SER A 224 7.60 -11.46 -27.09
CA SER A 224 7.38 -12.83 -27.61
C SER A 224 6.03 -13.00 -28.33
N GLN A 225 5.17 -11.97 -28.34
CA GLN A 225 3.86 -11.97 -29.02
C GLN A 225 3.93 -12.24 -30.53
N HIS A 226 5.09 -12.03 -31.16
CA HIS A 226 5.29 -12.29 -32.59
C HIS A 226 5.45 -13.77 -32.96
N ASN A 227 5.45 -14.69 -31.98
CA ASN A 227 5.50 -16.13 -32.22
C ASN A 227 4.10 -16.75 -32.01
N PRO A 228 3.36 -17.09 -33.10
CA PRO A 228 1.99 -17.60 -33.01
C PRO A 228 1.86 -18.87 -32.17
N GLU A 229 2.93 -19.66 -32.07
CA GLU A 229 2.95 -20.93 -31.34
C GLU A 229 3.29 -20.76 -29.85
N ALA A 230 3.73 -19.57 -29.41
CA ALA A 230 4.19 -19.35 -28.05
C ALA A 230 3.06 -19.04 -27.05
N MET A 231 1.92 -18.51 -27.51
CA MET A 231 0.75 -18.09 -26.70
C MET A 231 1.09 -17.78 -25.23
N PRO A 232 1.85 -16.69 -24.96
CA PRO A 232 2.36 -16.41 -23.62
C PRO A 232 1.20 -16.21 -22.62
N ILE A 233 1.27 -16.94 -21.51
CA ILE A 233 0.32 -16.83 -20.40
C ILE A 233 0.97 -15.99 -19.32
N GLY A 234 0.38 -14.82 -19.02
CA GLY A 234 0.81 -13.99 -17.90
C GLY A 234 0.26 -14.48 -16.57
N SER A 235 0.93 -14.10 -15.49
CA SER A 235 0.59 -14.49 -14.12
C SER A 235 -0.64 -13.76 -13.55
N GLY A 236 -1.24 -12.86 -14.33
CA GLY A 236 -2.51 -12.20 -14.01
C GLY A 236 -2.38 -10.79 -13.43
N PRO A 237 -3.51 -10.21 -12.96
CA PRO A 237 -3.62 -8.79 -12.61
C PRO A 237 -2.61 -8.30 -11.58
N MET A 238 -2.29 -9.12 -10.57
CA MET A 238 -1.31 -8.75 -9.55
C MET A 238 0.10 -8.52 -10.13
N SER A 239 0.53 -9.39 -11.06
CA SER A 239 1.83 -9.23 -11.70
C SER A 239 1.86 -7.97 -12.59
N ASP A 240 0.74 -7.66 -13.22
CA ASP A 240 0.59 -6.42 -13.98
C ASP A 240 0.68 -5.19 -13.07
N ALA A 241 -0.06 -5.16 -11.96
CA ALA A 241 -0.02 -4.06 -11.01
C ALA A 241 1.40 -3.86 -10.42
N LEU A 242 2.11 -4.96 -10.10
CA LEU A 242 3.51 -4.92 -9.64
C LEU A 242 4.47 -4.36 -10.69
N ALA A 243 4.32 -4.77 -11.94
CA ALA A 243 5.16 -4.28 -13.05
C ALA A 243 5.03 -2.76 -13.28
N ASP A 244 3.92 -2.19 -12.81
CA ASP A 244 3.55 -0.78 -12.93
C ASP A 244 3.92 0.09 -11.72
N LEU A 245 4.41 -0.49 -10.62
CA LEU A 245 4.81 0.25 -9.41
C LEU A 245 6.04 1.14 -9.63
N ASN A 246 6.96 0.72 -10.50
CA ASN A 246 8.21 1.43 -10.69
C ASN A 246 8.37 1.93 -12.12
N GLU A 247 8.68 3.21 -12.24
CA GLU A 247 8.94 3.86 -13.51
C GLU A 247 10.23 4.67 -13.45
N PHE A 248 10.74 5.04 -14.63
CA PHE A 248 11.83 6.01 -14.71
C PHE A 248 11.22 7.37 -14.97
N ASN A 249 11.50 8.34 -14.10
CA ASN A 249 11.11 9.71 -14.34
C ASN A 249 11.88 10.29 -15.55
N LYS A 250 11.47 11.48 -16.03
CA LYS A 250 12.12 12.17 -17.16
C LYS A 250 13.62 12.45 -16.95
N LYS A 251 14.08 12.45 -15.69
CA LYS A 251 15.49 12.66 -15.31
C LYS A 251 16.29 11.34 -15.22
N GLY A 252 15.67 10.21 -15.53
CA GLY A 252 16.30 8.88 -15.52
C GLY A 252 16.46 8.28 -14.11
N ALA A 253 15.82 8.82 -13.09
CA ALA A 253 15.81 8.24 -11.75
C ALA A 253 14.60 7.30 -11.58
N LEU A 254 14.79 6.21 -10.82
CA LEU A 254 13.73 5.24 -10.53
C LEU A 254 12.71 5.83 -9.54
N SER A 255 11.45 6.02 -9.94
CA SER A 255 10.34 6.35 -9.04
C SER A 255 9.70 5.08 -8.46
N GLY A 256 9.04 5.22 -7.31
CA GLY A 256 8.35 4.12 -6.61
C GLY A 256 9.22 3.32 -5.63
N LEU A 257 10.29 3.90 -5.08
CA LEU A 257 11.04 3.24 -4.00
C LEU A 257 10.19 3.19 -2.72
N GLY A 258 9.41 4.24 -2.45
CA GLY A 258 8.39 4.23 -1.42
C GLY A 258 7.36 3.11 -1.61
N ASP A 259 6.99 2.78 -2.85
CA ASP A 259 6.03 1.72 -3.15
C ASP A 259 6.57 0.33 -2.79
N ILE A 260 7.86 0.08 -3.08
CA ILE A 260 8.56 -1.15 -2.66
C ILE A 260 8.66 -1.20 -1.13
N ASP A 261 8.96 -0.07 -0.48
CA ASP A 261 9.01 0.02 0.98
C ASP A 261 7.65 -0.31 1.62
N MET A 262 6.58 0.29 1.10
CA MET A 262 5.22 0.00 1.56
C MET A 262 4.85 -1.46 1.35
N LEU A 263 5.20 -2.04 0.21
CA LEU A 263 4.98 -3.46 -0.06
C LEU A 263 5.70 -4.35 0.96
N GLN A 264 6.97 -4.07 1.29
CA GLN A 264 7.74 -4.91 2.22
C GLN A 264 7.28 -4.80 3.68
N VAL A 265 6.77 -3.63 4.10
CA VAL A 265 6.37 -3.40 5.50
C VAL A 265 4.88 -3.67 5.73
N CYS A 266 4.01 -3.46 4.73
CA CYS A 266 2.56 -3.61 4.86
C CYS A 266 2.04 -4.97 4.36
N ASP A 267 2.90 -5.91 3.98
CA ASP A 267 2.49 -7.23 3.52
C ASP A 267 1.74 -8.02 4.63
N GLY A 268 0.46 -8.31 4.42
CA GLY A 268 -0.38 -8.98 5.41
C GLY A 268 0.11 -10.38 5.78
N SER A 269 0.67 -11.12 4.81
CA SER A 269 1.23 -12.46 5.06
C SER A 269 2.43 -12.41 6.00
N ARG A 270 3.29 -11.41 5.82
CA ARG A 270 4.46 -11.18 6.67
C ARG A 270 4.02 -10.79 8.08
N GLN A 271 3.10 -9.83 8.18
CA GLN A 271 2.59 -9.35 9.47
C GLN A 271 1.91 -10.46 10.29
N TYR A 272 1.18 -11.36 9.60
CA TYR A 272 0.56 -12.53 10.23
C TYR A 272 1.60 -13.49 10.84
N GLN A 273 2.74 -13.68 10.16
CA GLN A 273 3.82 -14.54 10.62
C GLN A 273 4.63 -13.90 11.76
N GLU A 274 4.97 -12.62 11.65
CA GLU A 274 5.82 -11.92 12.63
C GLU A 274 5.09 -11.63 13.95
N ARG A 275 3.77 -11.40 13.91
CA ARG A 275 2.95 -11.07 15.09
C ARG A 275 3.55 -9.94 15.93
N ALA A 276 3.92 -8.83 15.28
CA ALA A 276 4.61 -7.70 15.90
C ALA A 276 3.81 -6.97 17.00
N GLY A 277 2.54 -7.33 17.23
CA GLY A 277 1.66 -6.70 18.22
C GLY A 277 0.99 -5.42 17.72
N TYR A 278 1.19 -5.05 16.46
CA TYR A 278 0.55 -3.94 15.76
C TYR A 278 0.38 -4.29 14.28
N VAL A 279 -0.46 -3.51 13.58
CA VAL A 279 -0.80 -3.70 12.17
C VAL A 279 -0.34 -2.50 11.36
N LEU A 280 0.50 -2.72 10.36
CA LEU A 280 0.94 -1.75 9.37
C LEU A 280 -0.03 -1.74 8.18
N VAL A 281 -0.71 -0.61 7.98
CA VAL A 281 -1.72 -0.44 6.93
C VAL A 281 -1.25 0.62 5.96
N GLY A 282 -0.88 0.22 4.75
CA GLY A 282 -0.41 1.13 3.70
C GLY A 282 -1.52 2.08 3.23
N GLN A 283 -1.26 3.38 3.32
CA GLN A 283 -2.15 4.44 2.87
C GLN A 283 -1.54 5.15 1.66
N THR A 284 -2.21 5.07 0.51
CA THR A 284 -1.75 5.65 -0.75
C THR A 284 -2.90 6.20 -1.58
N LEU A 285 -2.61 7.25 -2.33
CA LEU A 285 -3.45 7.81 -3.40
C LEU A 285 -3.14 7.17 -4.78
N ASP A 286 -2.09 6.36 -4.89
CA ASP A 286 -1.77 5.59 -6.09
C ASP A 286 -2.67 4.35 -6.18
N ALA A 287 -3.45 4.27 -7.26
CA ALA A 287 -4.40 3.19 -7.47
C ALA A 287 -3.72 1.83 -7.72
N LYS A 288 -2.54 1.80 -8.34
CA LYS A 288 -1.78 0.57 -8.62
C LYS A 288 -1.20 0.02 -7.33
N LEU A 289 -0.59 0.88 -6.51
CA LEU A 289 -0.08 0.47 -5.20
C LEU A 289 -1.21 0.04 -4.27
N ALA A 290 -2.36 0.73 -4.32
CA ALA A 290 -3.56 0.31 -3.60
C ALA A 290 -4.00 -1.12 -3.96
N GLU A 291 -4.02 -1.45 -5.25
CA GLU A 291 -4.37 -2.78 -5.76
C GLU A 291 -3.37 -3.85 -5.32
N VAL A 292 -2.07 -3.56 -5.44
CA VAL A 292 -1.01 -4.48 -4.97
C VAL A 292 -1.14 -4.77 -3.48
N LEU A 293 -1.31 -3.73 -2.65
CA LEU A 293 -1.47 -3.88 -1.20
C LEU A 293 -2.73 -4.68 -0.86
N GLN A 294 -3.83 -4.45 -1.59
CA GLN A 294 -5.06 -5.22 -1.42
C GLN A 294 -4.85 -6.71 -1.70
N HIS A 295 -4.14 -7.06 -2.78
CA HIS A 295 -3.81 -8.45 -3.08
C HIS A 295 -2.89 -9.10 -2.03
N ARG A 296 -2.03 -8.32 -1.36
CA ARG A 296 -1.16 -8.80 -0.27
C ARG A 296 -1.82 -8.77 1.10
N HIS A 297 -3.00 -8.18 1.20
CA HIS A 297 -3.86 -8.26 2.38
C HIS A 297 -4.82 -9.44 2.29
N SER A 298 -4.35 -10.60 1.81
CA SER A 298 -5.15 -11.83 1.70
C SER A 298 -4.49 -12.96 2.51
N TYR A 299 -5.31 -13.68 3.28
CA TYR A 299 -4.89 -14.86 4.03
C TYR A 299 -5.24 -16.12 3.27
N PHE A 300 -4.26 -17.00 3.10
CA PHE A 300 -4.51 -18.37 2.67
C PHE A 300 -3.67 -19.30 3.53
N GLU A 301 -4.31 -20.32 4.08
CA GLU A 301 -3.62 -21.50 4.56
C GLU A 301 -3.77 -22.57 3.49
N SER A 302 -2.69 -23.28 3.20
CA SER A 302 -2.70 -24.41 2.28
C SER A 302 -2.09 -25.62 2.96
N MET A 303 -2.67 -26.78 2.68
CA MET A 303 -2.18 -28.07 3.12
C MET A 303 -2.02 -28.96 1.88
N GLY A 304 -0.88 -29.64 1.79
CA GLY A 304 -0.56 -30.55 0.69
C GLY A 304 -0.42 -31.99 1.16
N VAL A 305 -0.67 -32.93 0.24
CA VAL A 305 -0.42 -34.35 0.44
C VAL A 305 0.73 -34.78 -0.46
N GLU A 306 1.73 -35.42 0.13
CA GLU A 306 2.82 -36.05 -0.61
C GLU A 306 2.49 -37.52 -0.85
N PHE A 307 2.01 -37.80 -2.06
CA PHE A 307 1.64 -39.16 -2.47
C PHE A 307 2.88 -40.08 -2.52
N GLY A 308 2.73 -41.29 -1.98
CA GLY A 308 3.83 -42.28 -1.90
C GLY A 308 4.66 -42.18 -0.62
N SER A 309 4.39 -41.21 0.26
CA SER A 309 4.98 -41.18 1.60
C SER A 309 4.29 -42.16 2.55
N PRO A 310 5.00 -42.73 3.56
CA PRO A 310 4.39 -43.55 4.61
C PRO A 310 3.29 -42.82 5.41
N ASN A 311 3.28 -41.49 5.33
CA ASN A 311 2.35 -40.62 6.05
C ASN A 311 1.18 -40.14 5.19
N ALA A 312 1.03 -40.62 3.94
CA ALA A 312 0.03 -40.11 3.00
C ALA A 312 -1.42 -40.25 3.52
N GLU A 313 -1.75 -41.33 4.22
CA GLU A 313 -3.08 -41.48 4.85
C GLU A 313 -3.33 -40.44 5.94
N GLN A 314 -2.32 -40.16 6.77
CA GLN A 314 -2.41 -39.15 7.82
C GLN A 314 -2.54 -37.75 7.22
N GLN A 315 -1.70 -37.42 6.22
CA GLN A 315 -1.78 -36.16 5.48
C GLN A 315 -3.14 -35.98 4.79
N THR A 316 -3.73 -37.05 4.27
CA THR A 316 -5.08 -37.01 3.68
C THR A 316 -6.14 -36.69 4.74
N ARG A 317 -6.07 -37.31 5.92
CA ARG A 317 -6.99 -36.99 7.03
C ARG A 317 -6.83 -35.56 7.50
N ASP A 318 -5.60 -35.08 7.62
CA ASP A 318 -5.31 -33.71 8.03
C ASP A 318 -5.83 -32.71 6.99
N MET A 319 -5.67 -33.01 5.69
CA MET A 319 -6.23 -32.19 4.60
C MET A 319 -7.77 -32.14 4.64
N VAL A 320 -8.43 -33.27 4.91
CA VAL A 320 -9.89 -33.30 5.06
C VAL A 320 -10.34 -32.50 6.28
N ASN A 321 -9.68 -32.65 7.43
CA ASN A 321 -9.96 -31.84 8.61
C ASN A 321 -9.74 -30.35 8.34
N PHE A 322 -8.68 -30.01 7.61
CA PHE A 322 -8.38 -28.65 7.18
C PHE A 322 -9.47 -28.06 6.27
N MET A 323 -10.01 -28.82 5.33
CA MET A 323 -11.12 -28.37 4.46
C MET A 323 -12.38 -27.98 5.23
N PHE A 324 -12.62 -28.61 6.38
CA PHE A 324 -13.75 -28.27 7.26
C PHE A 324 -13.38 -27.30 8.39
N SER A 325 -12.10 -26.96 8.51
CA SER A 325 -11.63 -25.98 9.48
C SER A 325 -11.96 -24.55 9.03
N LYS A 326 -12.10 -23.63 9.98
CA LYS A 326 -12.23 -22.20 9.73
C LYS A 326 -11.01 -21.48 10.32
N PRO A 327 -9.82 -21.62 9.70
CA PRO A 327 -8.57 -21.16 10.31
C PRO A 327 -8.56 -19.65 10.57
N PHE A 328 -9.34 -18.89 9.79
CA PHE A 328 -9.44 -17.45 9.90
C PHE A 328 -10.75 -16.95 10.54
N SER A 329 -11.48 -17.79 11.29
CA SER A 329 -12.79 -17.39 11.86
C SER A 329 -12.71 -16.12 12.73
N GLU A 330 -11.66 -15.97 13.53
CA GLU A 330 -11.46 -14.76 14.35
C GLU A 330 -11.07 -13.53 13.51
N HIS A 331 -10.38 -13.72 12.40
CA HIS A 331 -10.07 -12.63 11.46
C HIS A 331 -11.36 -12.14 10.80
N GLN A 332 -12.19 -13.07 10.31
CA GLN A 332 -13.48 -12.77 9.71
C GLN A 332 -14.41 -12.05 10.70
N LYS A 333 -14.54 -12.53 11.94
CA LYS A 333 -15.36 -11.87 12.97
C LYS A 333 -14.95 -10.42 13.22
N ARG A 334 -13.64 -10.14 13.26
CA ARG A 334 -13.12 -8.78 13.43
C ARG A 334 -13.39 -7.91 12.19
N GLY A 335 -13.24 -8.47 10.99
CA GLY A 335 -13.59 -7.79 9.75
C GLY A 335 -15.08 -7.47 9.66
N GLU A 336 -15.95 -8.36 10.12
CA GLU A 336 -17.41 -8.18 10.20
C GLU A 336 -17.82 -7.13 11.22
N TRP A 337 -17.12 -7.05 12.36
CA TRP A 337 -17.40 -6.09 13.44
C TRP A 337 -17.42 -4.64 12.95
N ILE A 338 -16.47 -4.23 12.11
CA ILE A 338 -16.32 -2.84 11.67
C ILE A 338 -17.25 -2.45 10.51
N GLN A 339 -17.87 -3.42 9.81
CA GLN A 339 -18.68 -3.13 8.61
C GLN A 339 -19.89 -2.21 8.87
N PRO A 340 -20.66 -2.37 9.96
CA PRO A 340 -21.76 -1.45 10.26
C PRO A 340 -21.27 -0.01 10.49
N MET A 341 -20.14 0.16 11.18
CA MET A 341 -19.54 1.47 11.42
C MET A 341 -19.04 2.11 10.13
N LEU A 342 -18.39 1.32 9.25
CA LEU A 342 -17.96 1.78 7.94
C LEU A 342 -19.15 2.27 7.12
N LYS A 343 -20.25 1.50 7.09
CA LYS A 343 -21.46 1.89 6.37
C LYS A 343 -22.03 3.19 6.91
N ASP A 344 -22.18 3.28 8.22
CA ASP A 344 -22.71 4.47 8.91
C ASP A 344 -21.85 5.73 8.64
N PHE A 345 -20.53 5.59 8.66
CA PHE A 345 -19.61 6.67 8.26
C PHE A 345 -19.77 7.06 6.79
N VAL A 346 -19.86 6.10 5.88
CA VAL A 346 -20.05 6.36 4.44
C VAL A 346 -21.38 7.09 4.18
N ASP A 347 -22.44 6.73 4.89
CA ASP A 347 -23.74 7.41 4.81
C ASP A 347 -23.66 8.85 5.38
N THR A 348 -22.86 9.04 6.44
CA THR A 348 -22.61 10.36 7.05
C THR A 348 -21.87 11.30 6.09
N ILE A 349 -20.77 10.85 5.46
CA ILE A 349 -20.03 11.67 4.48
C ILE A 349 -20.89 11.96 3.24
N ALA A 350 -21.73 11.00 2.80
CA ALA A 350 -22.64 11.21 1.68
C ALA A 350 -23.68 12.30 1.99
N SER A 351 -24.13 12.37 3.24
CA SER A 351 -25.05 13.41 3.72
C SER A 351 -24.39 14.79 3.70
N GLY A 352 -23.14 14.90 4.19
CA GLY A 352 -22.36 16.14 4.08
C GLY A 352 -22.14 16.59 2.63
N CYS A 353 -21.81 15.67 1.73
CA CYS A 353 -21.66 15.96 0.30
C CYS A 353 -22.96 16.49 -0.33
N LYS A 354 -24.12 15.89 0.01
CA LYS A 354 -25.42 16.36 -0.47
C LYS A 354 -25.72 17.78 -0.01
N VAL A 355 -25.43 18.10 1.26
CA VAL A 355 -25.62 19.46 1.80
C VAL A 355 -24.73 20.46 1.04
N ALA A 356 -23.47 20.12 0.77
CA ALA A 356 -22.56 20.97 -0.02
C ALA A 356 -23.14 21.28 -1.42
N ILE A 357 -23.64 20.27 -2.13
CA ILE A 357 -24.26 20.42 -3.46
C ILE A 357 -25.52 21.29 -3.39
N SER A 358 -26.38 21.06 -2.40
CA SER A 358 -27.60 21.88 -2.22
C SER A 358 -27.26 23.35 -1.96
N ASN A 359 -26.25 23.63 -1.13
CA ASN A 359 -25.82 25.00 -0.84
C ASN A 359 -25.23 25.69 -2.09
N ALA A 360 -24.51 24.96 -2.94
CA ALA A 360 -23.97 25.49 -4.19
C ALA A 360 -25.06 25.87 -5.21
N ASN A 361 -26.17 25.12 -5.26
CA ASN A 361 -27.30 25.41 -6.16
C ASN A 361 -28.21 26.55 -5.69
N HIS A 362 -28.06 26.99 -4.43
CA HIS A 362 -28.82 28.10 -3.84
C HIS A 362 -28.00 29.39 -3.69
N SER A 363 -26.71 29.36 -4.07
CA SER A 363 -25.81 30.52 -4.13
C SER A 363 -25.71 31.02 -5.56
#